data_AF-A0A532EIV8-F1
#
_entry.id   AF-A0A532EIV8-F1
#
_cell.length_a   1.000
_cell.length_b   1.000
_cell.length_c   1.000
_cell.angle_alpha   90.00
_cell.angle_beta   90.00
_cell.angle_gamma   90.00
#
_symmetry.space_group_name_H-M   'P 1'
#
loop_
_entity.id
_entity.type
_entity.pdbx_description
1 polymer ?
#
loop_
_entity_poly.entity_id
_entity_poly.type
_entity_poly.pdbx_seq_one_letter_code
_entity_poly.pdbx_strand_id
1 'polypeptide(L)'
;MFHTPNAFGYGVILSKVVPEWLKGKLIYLLEGRAEHDVFPTHYKANTEAQVRALAQANGFEVLQLDLLATDAIFAMLPPLAALELLWIRLLMTQPFRNLRTNMIVALRKAA
;
A
#
# COMPACT_ATOMS: atom_id res chain seq x y z
N MET A 1 -12.70 4.39 11.02
CA MET A 1 -11.66 4.75 10.03
C MET A 1 -10.57 3.70 10.10
N PHE A 2 -10.06 3.22 8.97
CA PHE A 2 -8.95 2.27 8.93
C PHE A 2 -7.96 2.61 7.81
N HIS A 3 -6.73 2.12 7.96
CA HIS A 3 -5.65 2.24 7.00
C HIS A 3 -5.25 0.84 6.51
N THR A 4 -5.09 0.68 5.21
CA THR A 4 -4.73 -0.59 4.58
C THR A 4 -3.85 -0.34 3.36
N PRO A 5 -2.85 -1.17 3.10
CA PRO A 5 -2.08 -1.06 1.86
C PRO A 5 -2.98 -1.38 0.67
N ASN A 6 -2.77 -0.67 -0.44
CA ASN A 6 -3.46 -0.91 -1.69
C ASN A 6 -2.81 -2.10 -2.43
N ALA A 7 -3.62 -3.04 -2.90
CA ALA A 7 -3.16 -4.21 -3.65
C ALA A 7 -2.41 -3.85 -4.94
N PHE A 8 -2.76 -2.71 -5.54
CA PHE A 8 -2.12 -2.17 -6.75
C PHE A 8 -0.93 -1.25 -6.45
N GLY A 9 -0.63 -1.03 -5.17
CA GLY A 9 0.55 -0.29 -4.76
C GLY A 9 1.83 -1.01 -5.21
N TYR A 10 2.78 -0.25 -5.76
CA TYR A 10 4.05 -0.82 -6.25
C TYR A 10 4.78 -1.63 -5.17
N GLY A 11 4.71 -1.25 -3.89
CA GLY A 11 5.29 -2.02 -2.78
C GLY A 11 4.65 -3.40 -2.59
N VAL A 12 3.31 -3.50 -2.72
CA VAL A 12 2.59 -4.79 -2.62
C VAL A 12 2.85 -5.66 -3.85
N ILE A 13 2.90 -5.06 -5.04
CA ILE A 13 3.24 -5.77 -6.28
C ILE A 13 4.68 -6.28 -6.21
N LEU A 14 5.62 -5.43 -5.81
CA LEU A 14 7.03 -5.79 -5.67
C LEU A 14 7.20 -6.90 -4.63
N SER A 15 6.50 -6.84 -3.50
CA SER A 15 6.48 -7.92 -2.51
C SER A 15 5.97 -9.27 -3.07
N LYS A 16 5.05 -9.27 -4.04
CA LYS A 16 4.60 -10.51 -4.70
C LYS A 16 5.61 -11.07 -5.70
N VAL A 17 6.37 -10.20 -6.35
CA VAL A 17 7.32 -10.59 -7.41
C VAL A 17 8.71 -10.92 -6.85
N VAL A 18 9.13 -10.23 -5.79
CA VAL A 18 10.44 -10.43 -5.18
C VAL A 18 10.50 -11.82 -4.52
N PRO A 19 11.53 -12.64 -4.80
CA PRO A 19 11.69 -13.95 -4.18
C PRO A 19 11.93 -13.86 -2.67
N GLU A 20 11.46 -14.86 -1.90
CA GLU A 20 11.63 -14.90 -0.43
C GLU A 20 13.09 -14.72 0.04
N TRP A 21 14.06 -15.31 -0.66
CA TRP A 21 15.49 -15.19 -0.33
C TRP A 21 16.04 -13.75 -0.47
N LEU A 22 15.37 -12.91 -1.26
CA LEU A 22 15.75 -11.51 -1.48
C LEU A 22 14.92 -10.56 -0.60
N LYS A 23 13.68 -10.95 -0.25
CA LYS A 23 12.80 -10.14 0.64
C LYS A 23 13.47 -9.83 1.96
N GLY A 24 14.01 -10.84 2.63
CA GLY A 24 14.59 -10.65 3.95
C GLY A 24 15.82 -9.74 3.98
N LYS A 25 16.70 -9.86 2.99
CA LYS A 25 17.84 -8.94 2.80
C LYS A 25 17.39 -7.52 2.49
N LEU A 26 16.38 -7.35 1.65
CA LEU A 26 15.84 -6.03 1.31
C LEU A 26 15.12 -5.39 2.50
N ILE A 27 14.33 -6.15 3.26
CA ILE A 27 13.62 -5.64 4.45
C ILE A 27 14.64 -5.23 5.53
N TYR A 28 15.68 -6.03 5.75
CA TYR A 28 16.75 -5.66 6.66
C TYR A 28 17.49 -4.40 6.21
N LEU A 29 17.77 -4.27 4.91
CA LEU A 29 18.49 -3.11 4.38
C LEU A 29 17.64 -1.83 4.34
N LEU A 30 16.33 -1.94 4.03
CA LEU A 30 15.44 -0.81 3.78
C LEU A 30 14.67 -0.36 5.04
N GLU A 31 14.19 -1.32 5.84
CA GLU A 31 13.42 -1.03 7.05
C GLU A 31 14.24 -1.26 8.34
N GLY A 32 15.45 -1.83 8.26
CA GLY A 32 16.23 -2.20 9.44
C GLY A 32 15.60 -3.33 10.26
N ARG A 33 14.54 -3.97 9.74
CA ARG A 33 13.78 -5.01 10.44
C ARG A 33 14.39 -6.38 10.17
N ALA A 34 14.56 -7.15 11.23
CA ALA A 34 15.04 -8.52 11.10
C ALA A 34 13.97 -9.38 10.40
N GLU A 35 14.42 -10.29 9.53
CA GLU A 35 13.58 -11.16 8.71
C GLU A 35 12.57 -11.98 9.54
N HIS A 36 12.88 -12.25 10.81
CA HIS A 36 12.01 -13.02 11.72
C HIS A 36 10.75 -12.29 12.20
N ASP A 37 10.68 -10.96 12.03
CA ASP A 37 9.48 -10.17 12.38
C ASP A 37 8.52 -9.99 11.18
N VAL A 38 8.84 -10.61 10.04
CA VAL A 38 8.07 -10.46 8.80
C VAL A 38 7.13 -11.64 8.64
N PHE A 39 5.86 -11.43 9.02
CA PHE A 39 4.81 -12.44 8.88
C PHE A 39 3.99 -12.24 7.59
N PRO A 40 3.62 -13.32 6.88
CA PRO A 40 2.75 -13.24 5.72
C PRO A 40 1.39 -12.66 6.13
N THR A 41 1.05 -11.50 5.60
CA THR A 41 -0.19 -10.80 5.93
C THR A 41 -1.15 -10.82 4.75
N HIS A 42 -2.31 -11.45 4.93
CA HIS A 42 -3.36 -11.55 3.92
C HIS A 42 -4.43 -10.47 4.13
N TYR A 43 -4.30 -9.34 3.44
CA TYR A 43 -5.31 -8.30 3.45
C TYR A 43 -6.54 -8.69 2.63
N LYS A 44 -7.72 -8.73 3.27
CA LYS A 44 -9.01 -9.00 2.62
C LYS A 44 -9.70 -7.75 2.04
N ALA A 45 -9.24 -6.57 2.45
CA ALA A 45 -9.80 -5.28 2.09
C ALA A 45 -8.68 -4.34 1.61
N ASN A 46 -7.98 -4.73 0.55
CA ASN A 46 -6.86 -3.97 -0.03
C ASN A 46 -7.17 -3.40 -1.42
N THR A 47 -8.41 -3.51 -1.90
CA THR A 47 -8.88 -2.86 -3.13
C THR A 47 -10.14 -2.04 -2.85
N GLU A 48 -10.36 -0.97 -3.61
CA GLU A 48 -11.57 -0.14 -3.49
C GLU A 48 -12.84 -0.96 -3.67
N ALA A 49 -12.86 -1.87 -4.64
CA ALA A 49 -13.99 -2.74 -4.93
C ALA A 49 -14.31 -3.66 -3.74
N GLN A 50 -13.29 -4.27 -3.13
CA GLN A 50 -13.50 -5.11 -1.94
C GLN A 50 -13.97 -4.32 -0.73
N VAL A 51 -13.42 -3.12 -0.51
CA VAL A 51 -13.86 -2.24 0.58
C VAL A 51 -15.33 -1.87 0.42
N ARG A 52 -15.74 -1.47 -0.80
CA ARG A 52 -17.14 -1.13 -1.10
C ARG A 52 -18.06 -2.33 -0.94
N ALA A 53 -17.66 -3.51 -1.43
CA ALA A 53 -18.42 -4.73 -1.29
C ALA A 53 -18.59 -5.16 0.18
N LEU A 54 -17.51 -5.10 0.97
CA LEU A 54 -17.53 -5.42 2.40
C LEU A 54 -18.37 -4.41 3.20
N ALA A 55 -18.27 -3.13 2.86
CA ALA A 55 -19.09 -2.09 3.48
C ALA A 55 -20.58 -2.36 3.24
N GLN A 56 -20.98 -2.59 1.98
CA GLN A 56 -22.38 -2.91 1.67
C GLN A 56 -22.86 -4.20 2.33
N ALA A 57 -22.07 -5.27 2.31
CA ALA A 57 -22.43 -6.56 2.90
C ALA A 57 -22.67 -6.49 4.42
N ASN A 58 -22.08 -5.49 5.10
CA ASN A 58 -22.18 -5.32 6.55
C ASN A 58 -23.01 -4.09 6.96
N GLY A 59 -23.72 -3.45 6.03
CA GLY A 59 -24.57 -2.28 6.33
C GLY A 59 -23.77 -1.02 6.69
N PHE A 60 -22.59 -0.83 6.10
CA PHE A 60 -21.79 0.39 6.22
C PHE A 60 -21.83 1.21 4.94
N GLU A 61 -21.79 2.53 5.11
CA GLU A 61 -21.64 3.52 4.05
C GLU A 61 -20.18 4.00 4.00
N VAL A 62 -19.61 4.05 2.80
CA VAL A 62 -18.26 4.57 2.57
C VAL A 62 -18.33 6.09 2.48
N LEU A 63 -17.95 6.79 3.54
CA LEU A 63 -17.91 8.26 3.57
C LEU A 63 -16.72 8.81 2.78
N GLN A 64 -15.57 8.15 2.92
CA GLN A 64 -14.32 8.62 2.34
C GLN A 64 -13.43 7.43 2.00
N LEU A 65 -12.83 7.48 0.82
CA LEU A 65 -11.82 6.54 0.36
C LEU A 65 -10.73 7.35 -0.34
N ASP A 66 -9.59 7.48 0.34
CA ASP A 66 -8.43 8.18 -0.19
C ASP A 66 -7.28 7.22 -0.42
N LEU A 67 -6.74 7.30 -1.64
CA LEU A 67 -5.54 6.60 -2.04
C LEU A 67 -4.35 7.55 -1.87
N LEU A 68 -3.36 7.14 -1.09
CA LEU A 68 -2.20 7.95 -0.72
C LEU A 68 -0.92 7.25 -1.14
N ALA A 69 0.02 8.02 -1.68
CA ALA A 69 1.37 7.52 -1.88
C ALA A 69 2.13 7.57 -0.55
N THR A 70 3.03 6.62 -0.36
CA THR A 70 3.94 6.54 0.79
C THR A 70 5.26 7.25 0.49
N ASP A 71 6.05 7.47 1.53
CA ASP A 71 7.44 7.91 1.42
C ASP A 71 8.31 6.95 0.59
N ALA A 72 9.41 7.48 0.08
CA ALA A 72 10.36 6.73 -0.71
C ALA A 72 11.07 5.67 0.16
N ILE A 73 10.88 4.39 -0.17
CA ILE A 73 11.47 3.24 0.52
C ILE A 73 12.99 3.23 0.36
N PHE A 74 13.50 3.70 -0.79
CA PHE A 74 14.92 3.74 -1.12
C PHE A 74 15.57 5.09 -0.78
N ALA A 75 15.02 5.86 0.16
CA ALA A 75 15.59 7.14 0.59
C ALA A 75 17.07 7.05 1.02
N MET A 76 17.53 5.89 1.51
CA MET A 76 18.94 5.66 1.87
C MET A 76 19.89 5.60 0.67
N LEU A 77 19.38 5.36 -0.55
CA LEU A 77 20.16 5.25 -1.78
C LEU A 77 19.82 6.43 -2.71
N PRO A 78 20.61 7.52 -2.73
CA PRO A 78 20.29 8.76 -3.45
C PRO A 78 19.87 8.59 -4.92
N PRO A 79 20.52 7.75 -5.76
CA PRO A 79 20.09 7.58 -7.15
C PRO A 79 18.76 6.84 -7.28
N LEU A 80 18.49 5.85 -6.41
CA LEU A 80 17.21 5.15 -6.40
C LEU A 80 16.10 6.04 -5.82
N ALA A 81 16.40 6.81 -4.77
CA ALA A 81 15.47 7.76 -4.17
C ALA A 81 14.96 8.77 -5.21
N ALA A 82 15.83 9.28 -6.09
CA ALA A 82 15.42 10.19 -7.15
C ALA A 82 14.43 9.53 -8.14
N LEU A 83 14.68 8.28 -8.55
CA LEU A 83 13.78 7.52 -9.42
C LEU A 83 12.44 7.25 -8.73
N GLU A 84 12.46 6.87 -7.46
CA GLU A 84 11.27 6.61 -6.67
C GLU A 84 10.46 7.88 -6.42
N LEU A 85 11.10 9.02 -6.17
CA LEU A 85 10.44 10.30 -6.03
C LEU A 85 9.79 10.76 -7.36
N LEU A 86 10.44 10.53 -8.50
CA LEU A 86 9.85 10.76 -9.81
C LEU A 86 8.62 9.86 -10.01
N TRP A 87 8.70 8.60 -9.59
CA TRP A 87 7.57 7.66 -9.63
C TRP A 87 6.42 8.13 -8.72
N ILE A 88 6.70 8.51 -7.47
CA ILE A 88 5.71 9.06 -6.54
C ILE A 88 5.07 10.32 -7.13
N ARG A 89 5.86 11.21 -7.74
CA ARG A 89 5.35 12.41 -8.41
C ARG A 89 4.43 12.07 -9.57
N LEU A 90 4.72 11.00 -10.33
CA LEU A 90 3.82 10.49 -11.36
C LEU A 90 2.52 9.93 -10.76
N LEU A 91 2.60 9.18 -9.65
CA LEU A 91 1.43 8.65 -8.91
C LEU A 91 0.55 9.75 -8.29
N MET A 92 1.10 10.95 -8.06
CA MET A 92 0.33 12.11 -7.61
C MET A 92 -0.60 12.65 -8.71
N THR A 93 -0.36 12.34 -9.97
CA THR A 93 -1.29 12.68 -11.05
C THR A 93 -2.57 11.83 -10.97
N GLN A 94 -3.71 12.39 -11.38
CA GLN A 94 -5.01 11.72 -11.31
C GLN A 94 -5.11 10.35 -12.00
N PRO A 95 -4.54 10.11 -13.22
CA PRO A 95 -4.70 8.82 -13.89
C PRO A 95 -4.02 7.65 -13.14
N PHE A 96 -3.01 7.93 -12.32
CA PHE A 96 -2.27 6.91 -11.58
C PHE A 96 -2.65 6.84 -10.09
N ARG A 97 -3.76 7.48 -9.69
CA ARG A 97 -4.26 7.44 -8.31
C ARG A 97 -4.45 6.00 -7.80
N ASN A 98 -4.88 5.09 -8.67
CA ASN A 98 -5.12 3.68 -8.33
C ASN A 98 -3.85 2.90 -8.00
N LEU A 99 -2.65 3.39 -8.38
CA LEU A 99 -1.36 2.75 -8.13
C LEU A 99 -0.67 3.27 -6.86
N ARG A 100 -1.31 4.21 -6.15
CA ARG A 100 -0.83 4.72 -4.87
C ARG A 100 -0.79 3.59 -3.84
N THR A 101 0.15 3.65 -2.91
CA THR A 101 0.52 2.51 -2.07
C THR A 101 -0.43 2.23 -0.92
N ASN A 102 -1.14 3.23 -0.43
CA ASN A 102 -1.96 3.14 0.77
C ASN A 102 -3.38 3.61 0.51
N MET A 103 -4.31 3.11 1.32
CA MET A 103 -5.71 3.48 1.30
C MET A 103 -6.17 3.81 2.72
N ILE A 104 -6.78 4.98 2.87
CA ILE A 104 -7.46 5.41 4.08
C ILE A 104 -8.95 5.39 3.81
N VAL A 105 -9.70 4.69 4.65
CA VAL A 105 -11.14 4.51 4.50
C VAL A 105 -11.88 4.95 5.76
N ALA A 106 -12.87 5.81 5.57
CA ALA A 106 -13.86 6.15 6.60
C ALA A 106 -15.19 5.49 6.26
N LEU A 107 -15.67 4.63 7.15
CA LEU A 107 -16.98 3.97 7.08
C LEU A 107 -17.89 4.53 8.17
N ARG A 108 -19.17 4.70 7.83
CA ARG A 108 -20.25 5.01 8.78
C ARG A 108 -21.22 3.84 8.82
N LYS A 109 -21.65 3.43 10.01
CA LYS A 109 -22.72 2.43 10.15
C LYS A 109 -24.03 3.03 9.62
N ALA A 110 -24.66 2.39 8.65
CA ALA A 110 -26.02 2.76 8.25
C ALA A 110 -26.96 2.45 9.44
N ALA A 111 -27.84 3.40 9.74
CA ALA A 111 -28.72 3.37 10.92
C ALA A 111 -29.61 2.11 10.95
#